data_AF-A0A2R6L3S6-F1
#
_entry.id   AF-A0A2R6L3S6-F1
#
_cell.length_a   1.000
_cell.length_b   1.000
_cell.length_c   1.000
_cell.angle_alpha   90.00
_cell.angle_beta   90.00
_cell.angle_gamma   90.00
#
_symmetry.space_group_name_H-M   'P 1'
#
loop_
_entity.id
_entity.type
_entity.pdbx_description
1 polymer ?
#
loop_
_entity_poly.entity_id
_entity_poly.type
_entity_poly.pdbx_seq_one_letter_code
_entity_poly.pdbx_strand_id
1 'polypeptide(L)'
;EHHGERPPLLLGDLRRERARADGEPMNSRVTYGTDNEPNGVVYTFADQPGSRDLLAEFRDGGKPLEPLVDRAARSEDVEPPFSVYVIEPEEPFLVVYIVLEPDGLLDETVADTYL
;
A
#
# COMPACT_ATOMS: atom_id res chain seq x y z
N GLU A 1 -15.20 29.16 -38.42
CA GLU A 1 -15.81 28.87 -37.11
C GLU A 1 -15.09 27.69 -36.47
N HIS A 2 -14.88 27.77 -35.16
CA HIS A 2 -14.38 26.74 -34.23
C HIS A 2 -12.96 26.15 -34.38
N HIS A 3 -11.99 26.79 -33.72
CA HIS A 3 -10.96 26.06 -32.99
C HIS A 3 -10.82 26.69 -31.60
N GLY A 4 -11.35 26.01 -30.59
CA GLY A 4 -11.38 26.48 -29.21
C GLY A 4 -9.99 26.46 -28.59
N GLU A 5 -9.54 27.64 -28.19
CA GLU A 5 -8.36 27.87 -27.37
C GLU A 5 -8.57 27.24 -25.99
N ARG A 6 -7.70 26.30 -25.61
CA ARG A 6 -7.69 25.73 -24.25
C ARG A 6 -6.98 26.72 -23.33
N PRO A 7 -7.60 27.18 -22.22
CA PRO A 7 -6.93 28.04 -21.27
C PRO A 7 -5.85 27.26 -20.48
N PRO A 8 -4.79 27.93 -20.01
CA PRO A 8 -3.75 27.30 -19.20
C PRO A 8 -4.32 26.91 -17.83
N LEU A 9 -4.16 25.64 -17.47
CA LEU A 9 -4.57 25.11 -16.17
C LEU A 9 -3.75 25.80 -15.06
N LEU A 10 -4.42 26.57 -14.22
CA LEU A 10 -3.85 27.20 -13.04
C LEU A 10 -3.55 26.12 -11.99
N LEU A 11 -2.35 26.21 -11.40
CA LEU A 11 -1.76 25.28 -10.43
C LEU A 11 -2.53 25.15 -9.08
N GLY A 12 -3.75 25.68 -8.99
CA GLY A 12 -4.60 25.69 -7.78
C GLY A 12 -5.57 24.51 -7.66
N ASP A 13 -5.88 23.80 -8.75
CA ASP A 13 -6.87 22.71 -8.78
C ASP A 13 -6.26 21.29 -8.65
N LEU A 14 -4.94 21.19 -8.47
CA LEU A 14 -4.25 19.90 -8.27
C LEU A 14 -4.42 19.30 -6.86
N ARG A 15 -5.37 19.76 -6.04
CA ARG A 15 -5.44 19.43 -4.61
C ARG A 15 -6.58 18.52 -4.14
N ARG A 16 -7.42 17.94 -4.99
CA ARG A 16 -8.56 17.12 -4.50
C ARG A 16 -9.03 15.93 -5.33
N GLU A 17 -8.23 15.43 -6.29
CA GLU A 17 -8.73 14.36 -7.18
C GLU A 17 -7.79 13.17 -7.40
N ARG A 18 -7.02 12.79 -6.39
CA ARG A 18 -6.26 11.52 -6.40
C ARG A 18 -6.54 10.59 -5.21
N ALA A 19 -7.75 10.63 -4.67
CA ALA A 19 -8.14 9.77 -3.54
C ALA A 19 -9.36 8.87 -3.80
N ARG A 20 -9.84 8.71 -5.05
CA ARG A 20 -10.98 7.82 -5.39
C ARG A 20 -10.88 7.17 -6.77
N ALA A 21 -9.71 6.63 -7.11
CA ALA A 21 -9.55 5.74 -8.26
C ALA A 21 -8.62 4.63 -7.74
N ASP A 22 -9.10 3.50 -7.24
CA ASP A 22 -10.22 2.68 -7.67
C ASP A 22 -11.25 2.46 -6.55
N GLY A 23 -12.50 2.15 -6.90
CA GLY A 23 -13.50 1.62 -5.96
C GLY A 23 -13.19 0.20 -5.46
N GLU A 24 -11.91 -0.18 -5.43
CA GLU A 24 -11.44 -1.44 -4.91
C GLU A 24 -11.29 -1.30 -3.38
N PRO A 25 -11.85 -2.22 -2.57
CA PRO A 25 -11.71 -2.19 -1.11
C PRO A 25 -10.25 -2.38 -0.63
N MET A 26 -9.33 -2.63 -1.55
CA MET A 26 -7.92 -2.94 -1.32
C MET A 26 -7.08 -2.42 -2.49
N ASN A 27 -6.10 -1.57 -2.19
CA ASN A 27 -5.07 -1.15 -3.14
C ASN A 27 -3.76 -1.88 -2.84
N SER A 28 -2.98 -2.20 -3.87
CA SER A 28 -1.63 -2.76 -3.73
C SER A 28 -0.64 -1.96 -4.56
N ARG A 29 0.51 -1.64 -3.99
CA ARG A 29 1.58 -0.90 -4.66
C ARG A 29 2.94 -1.49 -4.34
N VAL A 30 3.69 -1.82 -5.38
CA VAL A 30 5.10 -2.24 -5.25
C VAL A 30 5.97 -1.02 -4.98
N THR A 31 6.91 -1.17 -4.04
CA THR A 31 7.95 -0.20 -3.74
C THR A 31 9.26 -0.65 -4.36
N TYR A 32 10.07 0.33 -4.76
CA TYR A 32 11.34 0.08 -5.42
C TYR A 32 12.47 0.74 -4.62
N GLY A 33 13.60 0.04 -4.57
CA GLY A 33 14.84 0.54 -4.01
C GLY A 33 15.50 1.59 -4.90
N THR A 34 16.67 2.06 -4.48
CA THR A 34 17.44 3.08 -5.22
C THR A 34 17.96 2.54 -6.56
N ASP A 35 18.16 1.23 -6.65
CA ASP A 35 18.58 0.50 -7.85
C ASP A 35 17.41 0.14 -8.79
N ASN A 36 16.19 0.61 -8.47
CA ASN A 36 14.96 0.33 -9.21
C ASN A 36 14.55 -1.16 -9.18
N GLU A 37 15.06 -1.90 -8.20
CA GLU A 37 14.67 -3.27 -7.87
C GLU A 37 13.49 -3.27 -6.89
N PRO A 38 12.53 -4.19 -7.02
CA PRO A 38 11.41 -4.27 -6.10
C PRO A 38 11.91 -4.66 -4.70
N ASN A 39 11.62 -3.83 -3.70
CA ASN A 39 12.06 -4.06 -2.32
C ASN A 39 10.91 -4.36 -1.36
N GLY A 40 9.67 -4.13 -1.78
CA GLY A 40 8.49 -4.28 -0.92
C GLY A 40 7.17 -4.16 -1.67
N VAL A 41 6.11 -4.60 -1.01
CA VAL A 41 4.72 -4.49 -1.48
C VAL A 41 3.86 -3.93 -0.36
N VAL A 42 3.23 -2.79 -0.65
CA VAL A 42 2.31 -2.10 0.27
C VAL A 42 0.88 -2.43 -0.12
N TYR A 43 0.12 -3.00 0.80
CA TYR A 43 -1.31 -3.20 0.69
C TYR A 43 -2.04 -2.19 1.57
N THR A 44 -3.00 -1.47 1.01
CA THR A 44 -3.81 -0.48 1.72
C THR A 44 -5.28 -0.88 1.65
N PHE A 45 -5.92 -1.00 2.80
CA PHE A 45 -7.33 -1.33 2.94
C PHE A 45 -8.06 -0.11 3.49
N ALA A 46 -9.00 0.42 2.72
CA ALA A 46 -9.83 1.53 3.20
C ALA A 46 -10.89 0.99 4.17
N ASP A 47 -11.04 1.62 5.34
CA ASP A 47 -12.15 1.30 6.23
C ASP A 47 -13.42 1.92 5.62
N GLN A 48 -14.30 1.06 5.10
CA GLN A 48 -15.58 1.48 4.56
C GLN A 48 -16.65 1.31 5.64
N PRO A 49 -17.56 2.30 5.84
CA PRO A 49 -18.66 2.15 6.77
C PRO A 49 -19.54 0.96 6.35
N GLY A 50 -19.41 -0.17 7.05
CA GLY A 50 -20.10 -1.43 6.75
C GLY A 50 -19.18 -2.59 6.30
N SER A 51 -17.90 -2.32 6.00
CA SER A 51 -16.88 -3.38 6.01
C SER A 51 -16.60 -3.74 7.46
N ARG A 52 -16.58 -5.03 7.78
CA ARG A 52 -16.10 -5.51 9.09
C ARG A 52 -14.71 -4.92 9.34
N ASP A 53 -14.39 -4.59 10.58
CA ASP A 53 -13.07 -4.15 11.03
C ASP A 53 -11.99 -5.15 10.56
N LEU A 54 -11.50 -5.00 9.34
CA LEU A 54 -10.51 -5.89 8.73
C LEU A 54 -9.24 -5.89 9.58
N LEU A 55 -8.93 -4.73 10.15
CA LEU A 55 -7.88 -4.56 11.14
C LEU A 55 -8.06 -5.48 12.35
N ALA A 56 -9.25 -5.51 12.95
CA ALA A 56 -9.53 -6.39 14.08
C ALA A 56 -9.41 -7.86 13.65
N GLU A 57 -9.88 -8.22 12.46
CA GLU A 57 -9.74 -9.60 11.96
C GLU A 57 -8.28 -9.99 11.66
N PHE A 58 -7.44 -9.07 11.18
CA PHE A 58 -6.01 -9.34 11.00
C PHE A 58 -5.26 -9.41 12.34
N ARG A 59 -5.57 -8.51 13.28
CA ARG A 59 -4.95 -8.49 14.62
C ARG A 59 -5.34 -9.68 15.49
N ASP A 60 -6.61 -10.09 15.45
CA ASP A 60 -7.15 -11.23 16.19
C ASP A 60 -6.74 -12.58 15.57
N GLY A 61 -6.13 -12.55 14.37
CA GLY A 61 -5.78 -13.75 13.61
C GLY A 61 -6.98 -14.42 12.92
N GLY A 62 -8.13 -13.77 12.91
CA GLY A 62 -9.33 -14.21 12.17
C GLY A 62 -9.11 -14.26 10.65
N LYS A 63 -8.17 -13.47 10.12
CA LYS A 63 -7.77 -13.50 8.71
C LYS A 63 -6.26 -13.69 8.56
N PRO A 64 -5.78 -14.77 7.91
CA PRO A 64 -4.35 -14.99 7.73
C PRO A 64 -3.74 -13.97 6.77
N LEU A 65 -2.49 -13.57 7.06
CA LEU A 65 -1.67 -12.73 6.18
C LEU A 65 -0.94 -13.54 5.11
N GLU A 66 -0.83 -14.87 5.28
CA GLU A 66 -0.16 -15.80 4.35
C GLU A 66 -0.61 -15.63 2.88
N PRO A 67 -1.90 -15.42 2.56
CA PRO A 67 -2.33 -15.21 1.18
C PRO A 67 -1.79 -13.90 0.57
N LEU A 68 -1.54 -12.86 1.39
CA LEU A 68 -0.96 -11.60 0.93
C LEU A 68 0.54 -11.77 0.63
N VAL A 69 1.23 -12.47 1.52
CA VAL A 69 2.65 -12.83 1.40
C VAL A 69 2.87 -13.68 0.15
N ASP A 70 2.07 -14.72 -0.04
CA ASP A 70 2.12 -15.61 -1.19
C ASP A 70 1.75 -14.90 -2.50
N ARG A 71 0.85 -13.92 -2.45
CA ARG A 71 0.55 -13.04 -3.59
C ARG A 71 1.74 -12.14 -3.95
N ALA A 72 2.39 -11.51 -2.95
CA ALA A 72 3.57 -10.69 -3.17
C ALA A 72 4.72 -11.51 -3.76
N ALA A 73 4.96 -12.71 -3.22
CA ALA A 73 5.95 -13.67 -3.73
C ALA A 73 5.74 -13.97 -5.22
N ARG A 74 4.50 -14.31 -5.62
CA ARG A 74 4.16 -14.62 -7.01
C ARG A 74 4.19 -13.42 -7.94
N SER A 75 3.85 -12.23 -7.43
CA SER A 75 3.83 -11.02 -8.25
C SER A 75 5.23 -10.56 -8.62
N GLU A 76 6.16 -10.63 -7.67
CA GLU A 76 7.52 -10.15 -7.85
C GLU A 76 8.52 -11.27 -8.20
N ASP A 77 8.07 -12.52 -8.30
CA ASP A 77 8.90 -13.72 -8.56
C ASP A 77 10.05 -13.85 -7.54
N VAL A 78 9.72 -13.62 -6.26
CA VAL A 78 10.66 -13.62 -5.13
C VAL A 78 10.29 -14.72 -4.13
N GLU A 79 11.30 -15.26 -3.45
CA GLU A 79 11.13 -16.32 -2.45
C GLU A 79 11.31 -15.78 -1.02
N PRO A 80 10.55 -16.29 -0.04
CA PRO A 80 10.71 -15.91 1.37
C PRO A 80 12.10 -16.30 1.90
N PRO A 81 12.57 -15.69 3.01
CA PRO A 81 11.81 -14.95 4.02
C PRO A 81 11.43 -13.52 3.64
N PHE A 82 10.30 -13.03 4.16
CA PHE A 82 9.84 -11.63 4.04
C PHE A 82 9.49 -11.08 5.41
N SER A 83 9.69 -9.78 5.63
CA SER A 83 9.21 -9.09 6.84
C SER A 83 7.83 -8.49 6.59
N VAL A 84 6.90 -8.63 7.54
CA VAL A 84 5.53 -8.13 7.39
C VAL A 84 5.22 -7.16 8.52
N TYR A 85 4.84 -5.95 8.14
CA TYR A 85 4.49 -4.87 9.05
C TYR A 85 3.01 -4.50 8.86
N VAL A 86 2.27 -4.39 9.95
CA VAL A 86 0.89 -3.91 9.94
C VAL A 86 0.87 -2.56 10.63
N ILE A 87 0.56 -1.51 9.86
CA ILE A 87 0.62 -0.12 10.29
C ILE A 87 -0.82 0.44 10.32
N GLU A 88 -1.16 1.03 11.46
CA GLU A 88 -2.43 1.73 11.71
C GLU A 88 -2.19 3.24 11.78
N PRO A 89 -2.42 3.97 10.68
CA PRO A 89 -2.41 5.43 10.70
C PRO A 89 -3.62 6.00 11.46
N GLU A 90 -3.56 7.30 11.76
CA GLU A 90 -4.65 8.03 12.42
C GLU A 90 -5.91 8.19 11.55
N GLU A 91 -5.78 7.95 10.24
CA GLU A 91 -6.88 7.93 9.28
C GLU A 91 -7.53 6.54 9.21
N PRO A 92 -8.81 6.42 8.78
CA PRO A 92 -9.56 5.17 8.78
C PRO A 92 -9.13 4.26 7.61
N PHE A 93 -7.87 3.82 7.61
CA PHE A 93 -7.36 2.83 6.67
C PHE A 93 -6.25 2.00 7.32
N LEU A 94 -6.07 0.77 6.84
CA LEU A 94 -5.04 -0.16 7.30
C LEU A 94 -3.95 -0.30 6.23
N VAL A 95 -2.70 -0.34 6.64
CA VAL A 95 -1.56 -0.61 5.76
C VAL A 95 -0.87 -1.89 6.17
N VAL A 96 -0.74 -2.84 5.25
CA VAL A 96 0.10 -4.04 5.41
C VAL A 96 1.29 -3.88 4.47
N TYR A 97 2.48 -3.74 5.03
CA TYR A 97 3.70 -3.60 4.27
C TYR A 97 4.52 -4.89 4.35
N ILE A 98 4.76 -5.51 3.19
CA ILE A 98 5.58 -6.71 3.05
C ILE A 98 6.93 -6.29 2.46
N VAL A 99 8.00 -6.45 3.21
CA VAL A 99 9.37 -6.18 2.77
C VAL A 99 9.96 -7.47 2.23
N LEU A 100 10.43 -7.43 0.98
CA LEU A 100 10.93 -8.61 0.26
C LEU A 100 12.35 -9.00 0.71
N GLU A 101 13.09 -8.04 1.26
CA GLU A 101 14.46 -8.22 1.77
C GLU A 101 14.47 -8.01 3.30
N PRO A 102 14.26 -9.08 4.09
CA PRO A 102 14.36 -8.98 5.55
C PRO A 102 15.80 -8.66 5.97
N ASP A 103 15.97 -7.92 7.07
CA ASP A 103 17.26 -7.33 7.51
C ASP A 103 17.90 -6.36 6.48
N GLY A 104 17.18 -5.98 5.43
CA GLY A 104 17.60 -4.98 4.46
C GLY A 104 17.39 -3.55 4.98
N LEU A 105 17.94 -2.57 4.25
CA LEU A 105 17.81 -1.15 4.62
C LEU A 105 16.35 -0.71 4.81
N LEU A 106 15.45 -1.23 3.97
CA LEU A 106 14.03 -0.94 4.08
C LEU A 106 13.42 -1.56 5.35
N ASP A 107 13.78 -2.80 5.66
CA ASP A 107 13.33 -3.51 6.86
C ASP A 107 13.75 -2.77 8.13
N GLU A 108 15.03 -2.40 8.22
CA GLU A 108 15.57 -1.61 9.33
C GLU A 108 14.87 -0.25 9.45
N THR A 109 14.63 0.43 8.33
CA THR A 109 13.97 1.75 8.33
C THR A 109 12.52 1.65 8.81
N VAL A 110 11.78 0.63 8.35
CA VAL A 110 10.38 0.44 8.72
C VAL A 110 10.28 0.02 10.18
N ALA A 111 11.13 -0.90 10.64
CA ALA A 111 11.23 -1.26 12.04
C ALA A 111 11.55 -0.05 12.92
N ASP A 112 12.54 0.78 12.59
CA ASP A 112 12.89 1.98 13.38
C ASP A 112 11.77 3.02 13.43
N THR A 113 10.96 3.12 12.37
CA THR A 113 9.89 4.13 12.27
C THR A 113 8.60 3.69 12.96
N TYR A 114 8.27 2.40 12.91
CA TYR A 114 6.93 1.90 13.26
C TYR A 114 6.89 0.88 14.42
N LEU A 115 8.04 0.37 14.89
CA LEU A 115 8.15 -0.50 16.07
C LEU A 115 8.76 0.26 17.27
#